data_AF-A0A233SSU5-F1
#
_entry.id   AF-A0A233SSU5-F1
#
_cell.length_a   1.000
_cell.length_b   1.000
_cell.length_c   1.000
_cell.angle_alpha   90.00
_cell.angle_beta   90.00
_cell.angle_gamma   90.00
#
_symmetry.space_group_name_H-M   'P 1'
#
loop_
_entity.id
_entity.type
_entity.pdbx_description
1 polymer ?
#
loop_
_entity_poly.entity_id
_entity_poly.type
_entity_poly.pdbx_seq_one_letter_code
_entity_poly.pdbx_strand_id
1 'polypeptide(L)'
;MKEDNDVRRIFLLNPDQRLVREAAHAGVQVRSIRVDATDEAALRAPLAEAAEAGLFVNPARALRVLSDPAAVQRLVRDNRLSPGGTEVAPGDLRLTVETLSVHGMHQAVGITARTPYGLLHPAPLTDDTAAEVRAVVTALLDLTGYQYGPAHISVALTPRGPVITGCRAGLGDDPVPELVKVAGGFDLAAGAIEVLAGRLVDAVRPNRFAAAVLLSPPWRLETTEVGILPHVRYVSPPEALRPGHLVVHADSPELAARRVASLTALVVGDGG
;
A
#
# COMPACT_ATOMS: atom_id res chain seq x y z
N MET A 1 8.37 -31.26 -29.09
CA MET A 1 8.56 -30.59 -27.79
C MET A 1 8.20 -29.13 -28.03
N LYS A 2 6.93 -28.75 -27.81
CA LYS A 2 6.53 -27.34 -27.91
C LYS A 2 7.05 -26.68 -26.64
N GLU A 3 8.07 -25.85 -26.77
CA GLU A 3 8.36 -24.84 -25.76
C GLU A 3 7.12 -23.95 -25.69
N ASP A 4 6.28 -24.22 -24.69
CA ASP A 4 5.19 -23.34 -24.33
C ASP A 4 5.85 -22.11 -23.72
N ASN A 5 6.22 -21.18 -24.60
CA ASN A 5 6.79 -19.90 -24.21
C ASN A 5 5.62 -19.08 -23.65
N ASP A 6 5.23 -19.39 -22.42
CA ASP A 6 4.14 -18.76 -21.68
C ASP A 6 4.59 -17.34 -21.30
N VAL A 7 4.54 -16.46 -22.29
CA VAL A 7 4.88 -15.05 -22.14
C VAL A 7 3.84 -14.43 -21.21
N ARG A 8 4.23 -14.19 -19.96
CA ARG A 8 3.38 -13.52 -18.97
C ARG A 8 3.05 -12.11 -19.42
N ARG A 9 1.77 -11.76 -19.35
CA ARG A 9 1.25 -10.43 -19.69
C ARG A 9 0.35 -9.91 -18.58
N ILE A 10 0.40 -8.62 -18.33
CA ILE A 10 -0.46 -7.94 -17.36
C ILE A 10 -1.07 -6.67 -17.95
N PHE A 11 -2.15 -6.21 -17.32
CA PHE A 11 -2.76 -4.92 -17.63
C PHE A 11 -2.55 -3.93 -16.48
N LEU A 12 -2.05 -2.72 -16.77
CA LEU A 12 -1.92 -1.63 -15.81
C LEU A 12 -2.77 -0.43 -16.21
N LEU A 13 -3.79 -0.13 -15.42
CA LEU A 13 -4.49 1.15 -15.48
C LEU A 13 -3.69 2.22 -14.71
N ASN A 14 -3.49 3.39 -15.32
CA ASN A 14 -2.74 4.51 -14.73
C ASN A 14 -1.40 4.05 -14.12
N PRO A 15 -0.49 3.51 -14.95
CA PRO A 15 0.62 2.69 -14.48
C PRO A 15 1.52 3.43 -13.49
N ASP A 16 1.69 2.82 -12.31
CA ASP A 16 2.74 3.17 -11.34
C ASP A 16 4.10 2.76 -11.91
N GLN A 17 5.07 3.67 -11.88
CA GLN A 17 6.41 3.40 -12.43
C GLN A 17 7.13 2.25 -11.69
N ARG A 18 6.85 2.02 -10.41
CA ARG A 18 7.40 0.91 -9.63
C ARG A 18 6.94 -0.43 -10.23
N LEU A 19 5.66 -0.56 -10.57
CA LEU A 19 5.11 -1.75 -11.23
C LEU A 19 5.67 -1.93 -12.64
N VAL A 20 5.83 -0.84 -13.40
CA VAL A 20 6.43 -0.91 -14.75
C VAL A 20 7.88 -1.42 -14.68
N ARG A 21 8.69 -0.90 -13.75
CA ARG A 21 10.07 -1.35 -13.55
C ARG A 21 10.13 -2.81 -13.10
N GLU A 22 9.27 -3.20 -12.18
CA GLU A 22 9.24 -4.57 -11.66
C GLU A 22 8.80 -5.57 -12.74
N ALA A 23 7.79 -5.23 -13.54
CA ALA A 23 7.37 -6.05 -14.67
C ALA A 23 8.51 -6.24 -15.68
N ALA A 24 9.27 -5.18 -15.99
CA ALA A 24 10.42 -5.26 -16.88
C ALA A 24 11.52 -6.16 -16.29
N HIS A 25 11.80 -6.05 -14.98
CA HIS A 25 12.76 -6.91 -14.29
C HIS A 25 12.34 -8.39 -14.32
N ALA A 26 11.04 -8.67 -14.15
CA ALA A 26 10.47 -10.01 -14.16
C ALA A 26 10.22 -10.58 -15.58
N GLY A 27 10.55 -9.83 -16.65
CA GLY A 27 10.29 -10.26 -18.03
C GLY A 27 8.79 -10.36 -18.39
N VAL A 28 7.94 -9.62 -17.68
CA VAL A 28 6.48 -9.60 -17.88
C VAL A 28 6.11 -8.49 -18.86
N GLN A 29 5.34 -8.81 -19.90
CA GLN A 29 4.85 -7.81 -20.85
C GLN A 29 3.72 -6.99 -20.24
N VAL A 30 3.80 -5.67 -20.39
CA VAL A 30 2.81 -4.74 -19.85
C VAL A 30 1.98 -4.14 -20.97
N ARG A 31 0.66 -4.33 -20.93
CA ARG A 31 -0.30 -3.46 -21.61
C ARG A 31 -0.77 -2.42 -20.60
N SER A 32 -0.74 -1.15 -20.95
CA SER A 32 -1.15 -0.09 -20.02
C SER A 32 -1.90 1.03 -20.71
N ILE A 33 -2.75 1.71 -19.95
CA ILE A 33 -3.47 2.89 -20.41
C ILE A 33 -3.55 3.93 -19.29
N ARG A 34 -3.64 5.21 -19.66
CA ARG A 34 -4.00 6.30 -18.74
C ARG A 34 -5.42 6.77 -19.03
N VAL A 35 -6.28 6.71 -18.03
CA VAL A 35 -7.69 7.08 -18.09
C VAL A 35 -8.09 7.68 -16.75
N ASP A 36 -8.99 8.67 -16.75
CA ASP A 36 -9.59 9.16 -15.51
C ASP A 36 -10.37 8.02 -14.83
N ALA A 37 -9.90 7.59 -13.66
CA ALA A 37 -10.52 6.50 -12.91
C ALA A 37 -11.91 6.86 -12.38
N THR A 38 -12.25 8.15 -12.30
CA THR A 38 -13.56 8.62 -11.85
C THR A 38 -14.63 8.56 -12.94
N ASP A 39 -14.23 8.42 -14.22
CA ASP A 39 -15.11 8.24 -15.36
C ASP A 39 -15.27 6.75 -15.71
N GLU A 40 -16.34 6.14 -15.18
CA GLU A 40 -16.64 4.73 -15.45
C GLU A 40 -16.92 4.45 -16.94
N ALA A 41 -17.46 5.41 -17.69
CA ALA A 41 -17.70 5.20 -19.13
C ALA A 41 -16.37 5.12 -19.89
N ALA A 42 -15.41 5.98 -19.57
CA ALA A 42 -14.06 5.96 -20.16
C ALA A 42 -13.28 4.68 -19.81
N LEU A 43 -13.57 4.06 -18.66
CA LEU A 43 -12.94 2.80 -18.24
C LEU A 43 -13.44 1.56 -19.00
N ARG A 44 -14.71 1.54 -19.43
CA ARG A 44 -15.36 0.31 -19.94
C ARG A 44 -14.67 -0.28 -21.16
N ALA A 45 -14.44 0.52 -22.19
CA ALA A 45 -13.84 0.05 -23.44
C ALA A 45 -12.43 -0.56 -23.25
N PRO A 46 -11.45 0.14 -22.65
CA PRO A 46 -10.10 -0.41 -22.51
C PRO A 46 -10.04 -1.63 -21.58
N LEU A 47 -10.91 -1.72 -20.56
CA LEU A 47 -10.98 -2.91 -19.70
C LEU A 47 -11.59 -4.10 -20.44
N ALA A 48 -12.63 -3.88 -21.26
CA ALA A 48 -13.20 -4.94 -22.09
C ALA A 48 -12.18 -5.49 -23.10
N GLU A 49 -11.47 -4.62 -23.80
CA GLU A 49 -10.41 -5.03 -24.74
C GLU A 49 -9.25 -5.78 -24.06
N ALA A 50 -8.92 -5.41 -22.82
CA ALA A 50 -7.90 -6.11 -22.03
C ALA A 50 -8.39 -7.50 -21.61
N ALA A 51 -9.65 -7.61 -21.16
CA ALA A 51 -10.27 -8.89 -20.79
C ALA A 51 -10.40 -9.83 -22.00
N GLU A 52 -10.80 -9.32 -23.17
CA GLU A 52 -10.85 -10.09 -24.43
C GLU A 52 -9.47 -10.59 -24.86
N ALA A 53 -8.41 -9.85 -24.53
CA ALA A 53 -7.02 -10.27 -24.72
C ALA A 53 -6.52 -11.28 -23.66
N GLY A 54 -7.40 -11.75 -22.76
CA GLY A 54 -7.08 -12.71 -21.69
C GLY A 54 -6.34 -12.10 -20.50
N LEU A 55 -6.32 -10.77 -20.36
CA LEU A 55 -5.68 -10.10 -19.23
C LEU A 55 -6.63 -10.02 -18.03
N PHE A 56 -6.07 -10.19 -16.83
CA PHE A 56 -6.83 -10.05 -15.59
C PHE A 56 -7.06 -8.57 -15.27
N VAL A 57 -8.32 -8.16 -15.25
CA VAL A 57 -8.74 -6.77 -15.02
C VAL A 57 -9.89 -6.69 -14.02
N ASN A 58 -9.96 -5.55 -13.32
CA ASN A 58 -11.07 -5.26 -12.42
C ASN A 58 -12.27 -4.69 -13.19
N PRO A 59 -13.51 -4.88 -12.70
CA PRO A 59 -14.68 -4.19 -13.24
C PRO A 59 -14.54 -2.67 -13.19
N ALA A 60 -14.98 -1.97 -14.23
CA ALA A 60 -14.93 -0.50 -14.31
C ALA A 60 -15.59 0.17 -13.08
N ARG A 61 -16.73 -0.37 -12.64
CA ARG A 61 -17.45 0.10 -11.44
C ARG A 61 -16.59 0.01 -10.18
N ALA A 62 -15.83 -1.07 -10.00
CA ALA A 62 -14.97 -1.26 -8.84
C ALA A 62 -13.90 -0.16 -8.79
N LEU A 63 -13.19 0.04 -9.92
CA LEU A 63 -12.15 1.06 -10.04
C LEU A 63 -12.71 2.47 -9.84
N ARG A 64 -13.89 2.77 -10.40
CA ARG A 64 -14.57 4.05 -10.18
C ARG A 64 -14.92 4.27 -8.73
N VAL A 65 -15.57 3.31 -8.07
CA VAL A 65 -15.93 3.43 -6.64
C VAL A 65 -14.69 3.66 -5.78
N LEU A 66 -13.62 2.90 -6.02
CA LEU A 66 -12.36 3.05 -5.28
C LEU A 66 -11.55 4.31 -5.64
N SER A 67 -11.96 5.07 -6.66
CA SER A 67 -11.35 6.36 -6.98
C SER A 67 -12.06 7.55 -6.32
N ASP A 68 -13.26 7.34 -5.78
CA ASP A 68 -14.09 8.37 -5.12
C ASP A 68 -14.21 8.08 -3.61
N PRO A 69 -13.50 8.84 -2.74
CA PRO A 69 -13.61 8.67 -1.29
C PRO A 69 -15.04 8.79 -0.76
N ALA A 70 -15.89 9.63 -1.37
CA ALA A 70 -17.28 9.76 -0.96
C ALA A 70 -18.10 8.52 -1.35
N ALA A 71 -17.80 7.87 -2.48
CA ALA A 71 -18.41 6.60 -2.85
C ALA A 71 -18.00 5.47 -1.89
N VAL A 72 -16.72 5.40 -1.51
CA VAL A 72 -16.24 4.44 -0.50
C VAL A 72 -16.98 4.66 0.82
N GLN A 73 -17.06 5.90 1.31
CA GLN A 73 -17.75 6.21 2.56
C GLN A 73 -19.25 5.91 2.52
N ARG A 74 -19.93 6.15 1.38
CA ARG A 74 -21.32 5.71 1.18
C ARG A 74 -21.43 4.20 1.30
N LEU A 75 -20.57 3.45 0.62
CA LEU A 75 -20.57 1.99 0.65
C LEU A 75 -20.34 1.43 2.07
N VAL A 76 -19.39 2.00 2.81
CA VAL A 76 -19.11 1.67 4.22
C VAL A 76 -20.35 1.88 5.10
N ARG A 77 -21.03 3.02 4.95
CA ARG A 77 -22.23 3.37 5.72
C ARG A 77 -23.42 2.47 5.37
N ASP A 78 -23.73 2.34 4.09
CA ASP A 78 -24.93 1.66 3.60
C ASP A 78 -24.88 0.15 3.89
N ASN A 79 -23.67 -0.42 3.96
CA ASN A 79 -23.44 -1.84 4.27
C ASN A 79 -23.03 -2.08 5.73
N ARG A 80 -23.02 -1.04 6.59
CA ARG A 80 -22.68 -1.13 8.02
C ARG A 80 -21.35 -1.86 8.28
N LEU A 81 -20.34 -1.58 7.46
CA LEU A 81 -18.99 -2.16 7.60
C LEU A 81 -18.32 -1.76 8.93
N SER A 82 -18.79 -0.68 9.55
CA SER A 82 -18.42 -0.27 10.91
C SER A 82 -19.69 -0.24 11.77
N PRO A 83 -20.09 -1.38 12.38
CA PRO A 83 -21.35 -1.49 13.12
C PRO A 83 -21.47 -0.49 14.27
N GLY A 84 -20.34 -0.14 14.87
CA GLY A 84 -20.25 0.84 15.95
C GLY A 84 -20.47 2.29 15.49
N GLY A 85 -20.46 2.58 14.19
CA GLY A 85 -20.58 3.92 13.61
C GLY A 85 -19.36 4.30 12.77
N THR A 86 -19.46 5.44 12.07
CA THR A 86 -18.42 5.90 11.11
C THR A 86 -17.74 7.20 11.55
N GLU A 87 -18.04 7.71 12.76
CA GLU A 87 -17.40 8.92 13.25
C GLU A 87 -15.99 8.59 13.72
N VAL A 88 -15.05 9.44 13.29
CA VAL A 88 -13.63 9.28 13.56
C VAL A 88 -13.10 10.56 14.21
N ALA A 89 -12.48 10.43 15.38
CA ALA A 89 -11.86 11.52 16.09
C ALA A 89 -10.45 11.83 15.54
N PRO A 90 -9.95 13.06 15.71
CA PRO A 90 -8.56 13.40 15.35
C PRO A 90 -7.50 12.53 16.05
N GLY A 91 -7.78 12.06 17.28
CA GLY A 91 -6.87 11.22 18.07
C GLY A 91 -6.92 9.72 17.77
N ASP A 92 -7.85 9.27 16.91
CA ASP A 92 -7.96 7.84 16.57
C ASP A 92 -6.74 7.38 15.78
N LEU A 93 -6.27 6.16 16.07
CA LEU A 93 -5.09 5.61 15.42
C LEU A 93 -5.36 5.42 13.92
N ARG A 94 -4.54 6.06 13.09
CA ARG A 94 -4.62 5.93 11.62
C ARG A 94 -3.76 4.78 11.15
N LEU A 95 -4.37 3.91 10.38
CA LEU A 95 -3.76 2.74 9.77
C LEU A 95 -3.86 2.84 8.25
N THR A 96 -2.89 2.25 7.57
CA THR A 96 -3.03 1.86 6.17
C THR A 96 -2.92 0.35 6.05
N VAL A 97 -3.68 -0.23 5.14
CA VAL A 97 -3.66 -1.67 4.85
C VAL A 97 -3.33 -1.83 3.38
N GLU A 98 -2.25 -2.53 3.10
CA GLU A 98 -1.89 -2.96 1.75
C GLU A 98 -2.49 -4.34 1.51
N THR A 99 -3.21 -4.49 0.39
CA THR A 99 -3.75 -5.79 -0.02
C THR A 99 -3.22 -6.19 -1.38
N LEU A 100 -3.14 -7.49 -1.62
CA LEU A 100 -3.00 -8.08 -2.94
C LEU A 100 -4.22 -8.98 -3.19
N SER A 101 -4.83 -8.83 -4.37
CA SER A 101 -6.04 -9.54 -4.74
C SER A 101 -5.84 -10.35 -6.00
N VAL A 102 -6.32 -11.59 -6.03
CA VAL A 102 -6.39 -12.40 -7.25
C VAL A 102 -7.67 -13.22 -7.25
N HIS A 103 -8.43 -13.18 -8.34
CA HIS A 103 -9.74 -13.82 -8.45
C HIS A 103 -10.71 -13.46 -7.31
N GLY A 104 -10.64 -12.23 -6.80
CA GLY A 104 -11.46 -11.77 -5.66
C GLY A 104 -11.01 -12.30 -4.29
N MET A 105 -9.94 -13.09 -4.21
CA MET A 105 -9.34 -13.46 -2.94
C MET A 105 -8.42 -12.33 -2.47
N HIS A 106 -8.85 -11.63 -1.43
CA HIS A 106 -8.16 -10.47 -0.88
C HIS A 106 -7.25 -10.85 0.28
N GLN A 107 -5.95 -10.66 0.12
CA GLN A 107 -4.97 -10.89 1.18
C GLN A 107 -4.39 -9.55 1.65
N ALA A 108 -4.54 -9.26 2.95
CA ALA A 108 -3.82 -8.15 3.56
C ALA A 108 -2.36 -8.55 3.78
N VAL A 109 -1.45 -7.87 3.10
CA VAL A 109 -0.01 -8.16 3.12
C VAL A 109 0.75 -7.25 4.10
N GLY A 110 0.15 -6.14 4.52
CA GLY A 110 0.70 -5.30 5.58
C GLY A 110 -0.31 -4.36 6.19
N ILE A 111 -0.18 -4.12 7.50
CA ILE A 111 -0.89 -3.07 8.24
C ILE A 111 0.15 -2.13 8.80
N THR A 112 0.06 -0.84 8.49
CA THR A 112 1.03 0.20 8.88
C THR A 112 0.33 1.26 9.70
N ALA A 113 0.89 1.61 10.86
CA ALA A 113 0.36 2.63 11.74
C ALA A 113 1.01 3.99 11.47
N ARG A 114 0.22 5.07 11.53
CA ARG A 114 0.73 6.43 11.70
C ARG A 114 0.90 6.70 13.19
N THR A 115 2.12 7.05 13.57
CA THR A 115 2.56 7.30 14.94
C THR A 115 3.09 8.74 15.05
N PRO A 116 3.29 9.28 16.27
CA PRO A 116 3.87 10.61 16.46
C PRO A 116 5.27 10.79 15.86
N TYR A 117 6.04 9.71 15.71
CA TYR A 117 7.40 9.75 15.15
C TYR A 117 7.46 9.36 13.67
N GLY A 118 6.32 9.14 13.00
CA GLY A 118 6.27 8.72 11.59
C GLY A 118 5.41 7.49 11.38
N LEU A 119 5.77 6.67 10.39
CA LEU A 119 5.06 5.43 10.10
C LEU A 119 5.76 4.25 10.78
N LEU A 120 4.97 3.27 11.24
CA LEU A 120 5.47 2.03 11.85
C LEU A 120 4.77 0.82 11.22
N HIS A 121 5.56 -0.15 10.78
CA HIS A 121 5.08 -1.41 10.22
C HIS A 121 5.81 -2.60 10.87
N PRO A 122 5.14 -3.70 11.23
CA PRO A 122 3.69 -3.81 11.33
C PRO A 122 3.13 -2.85 12.38
N ALA A 123 1.86 -2.48 12.24
CA ALA A 123 1.14 -1.76 13.28
C ALA A 123 1.13 -2.61 14.58
N PRO A 124 1.41 -2.04 15.76
CA PRO A 124 1.49 -2.75 17.03
C PRO A 124 0.07 -3.04 17.57
N LEU A 125 -0.65 -3.92 16.90
CA LEU A 125 -2.02 -4.32 17.20
C LEU A 125 -2.04 -5.70 17.86
N THR A 126 -3.09 -5.99 18.61
CA THR A 126 -3.41 -7.37 19.01
C THR A 126 -3.85 -8.17 17.77
N ASP A 127 -3.74 -9.50 17.85
CA ASP A 127 -4.17 -10.37 16.75
C ASP A 127 -5.66 -10.20 16.42
N ASP A 128 -6.50 -10.02 17.44
CA ASP A 128 -7.94 -9.80 17.29
C ASP A 128 -8.23 -8.48 16.56
N THR A 129 -7.62 -7.38 16.99
CA THR A 129 -7.79 -6.08 16.32
C THR A 129 -7.28 -6.12 14.88
N ALA A 130 -6.14 -6.78 14.64
CA ALA A 130 -5.63 -6.95 13.29
C ALA A 130 -6.58 -7.82 12.44
N ALA A 131 -7.24 -8.83 13.02
CA ALA A 131 -8.23 -9.65 12.33
C ALA A 131 -9.50 -8.85 11.98
N GLU A 132 -10.00 -8.01 12.88
CA GLU A 132 -11.13 -7.11 12.61
C GLU A 132 -10.83 -6.12 11.48
N VAL A 133 -9.63 -5.53 11.48
CA VAL A 133 -9.16 -4.64 10.40
C VAL A 133 -9.10 -5.38 9.07
N ARG A 134 -8.57 -6.61 9.04
CA ARG A 134 -8.56 -7.43 7.82
C ARG A 134 -9.96 -7.75 7.33
N ALA A 135 -10.87 -8.14 8.23
CA ALA A 135 -12.24 -8.50 7.89
C ALA A 135 -12.99 -7.33 7.24
N VAL A 136 -12.90 -6.11 7.80
CA VAL A 136 -13.59 -4.96 7.23
C VAL A 136 -13.01 -4.55 5.86
N VAL A 137 -11.68 -4.67 5.70
CA VAL A 137 -10.99 -4.41 4.43
C VAL A 137 -11.42 -5.40 3.35
N THR A 138 -11.43 -6.70 3.66
CA THR A 138 -11.89 -7.75 2.73
C THR A 138 -13.35 -7.51 2.34
N ALA A 139 -14.22 -7.24 3.31
CA ALA A 139 -15.63 -6.97 3.05
C ALA A 139 -15.86 -5.76 2.13
N LEU A 140 -15.06 -4.68 2.29
CA LEU A 140 -15.10 -3.55 1.35
C LEU A 140 -14.78 -3.99 -0.08
N LEU A 141 -13.67 -4.70 -0.26
CA LEU A 141 -13.21 -5.09 -1.59
C LEU A 141 -14.21 -6.04 -2.27
N ASP A 142 -14.77 -6.99 -1.53
CA ASP A 142 -15.85 -7.88 -1.98
C ASP A 142 -17.06 -7.08 -2.48
N LEU A 143 -17.53 -6.10 -1.70
CA LEU A 143 -18.68 -5.26 -2.07
C LEU A 143 -18.45 -4.41 -3.33
N THR A 144 -17.20 -4.03 -3.60
CA THR A 144 -16.87 -3.33 -4.84
C THR A 144 -16.78 -4.26 -6.05
N GLY A 145 -16.57 -5.56 -5.83
CA GLY A 145 -16.24 -6.53 -6.86
C GLY A 145 -14.80 -6.39 -7.36
N TYR A 146 -13.88 -5.90 -6.52
CA TYR A 146 -12.47 -5.87 -6.84
C TYR A 146 -11.95 -7.32 -6.96
N GLN A 147 -11.04 -7.59 -7.89
CA GLN A 147 -10.60 -8.95 -8.20
C GLN A 147 -9.10 -9.11 -8.30
N TYR A 148 -8.37 -8.14 -8.87
CA TYR A 148 -6.97 -8.30 -9.23
C TYR A 148 -6.11 -7.10 -8.83
N GLY A 149 -4.91 -7.37 -8.34
CA GLY A 149 -3.90 -6.34 -8.12
C GLY A 149 -3.87 -5.78 -6.70
N PRO A 150 -3.00 -4.78 -6.49
CA PRO A 150 -2.82 -4.15 -5.19
C PRO A 150 -3.93 -3.13 -4.88
N ALA A 151 -4.30 -3.00 -3.62
CA ALA A 151 -5.09 -1.87 -3.14
C ALA A 151 -4.53 -1.31 -1.83
N HIS A 152 -4.67 0.01 -1.68
CA HIS A 152 -4.30 0.77 -0.49
C HIS A 152 -5.55 1.25 0.23
N ILE A 153 -5.73 0.81 1.47
CA ILE A 153 -6.91 1.15 2.27
C ILE A 153 -6.48 1.99 3.48
N SER A 154 -7.15 3.12 3.69
CA SER A 154 -7.00 3.94 4.90
C SER A 154 -8.07 3.58 5.91
N VAL A 155 -7.65 3.27 7.13
CA VAL A 155 -8.51 2.85 8.24
C VAL A 155 -8.22 3.73 9.45
N ALA A 156 -9.26 4.13 10.17
CA ALA A 156 -9.13 4.66 11.52
C ALA A 156 -9.59 3.60 12.51
N LEU A 157 -8.76 3.29 13.50
CA LEU A 157 -9.14 2.42 14.60
C LEU A 157 -9.75 3.26 15.71
N THR A 158 -11.06 3.11 15.90
CA THR A 158 -11.85 3.84 16.89
C THR A 158 -12.17 2.94 18.10
N PRO A 159 -12.61 3.49 19.25
CA PRO A 159 -13.10 2.69 20.37
C PRO A 159 -14.29 1.77 20.04
N ARG A 160 -14.97 2.00 18.92
CA ARG A 160 -16.14 1.21 18.47
C ARG A 160 -15.80 0.25 17.32
N GLY A 161 -14.51 0.08 17.01
CA GLY A 161 -14.01 -0.77 15.93
C GLY A 161 -13.41 0.01 14.76
N PRO A 162 -12.89 -0.70 13.75
CA PRO A 162 -12.24 -0.09 12.59
C PRO A 162 -13.25 0.58 11.65
N VAL A 163 -12.88 1.77 11.17
CA VAL A 163 -13.64 2.57 10.21
C VAL A 163 -12.79 2.80 8.97
N ILE A 164 -13.27 2.35 7.81
CA ILE A 164 -12.59 2.67 6.55
C ILE A 164 -12.85 4.13 6.19
N THR A 165 -11.77 4.90 6.04
CA THR A 165 -11.84 6.32 5.70
C THR A 165 -11.55 6.60 4.23
N GLY A 166 -10.96 5.63 3.52
CA GLY A 166 -10.71 5.69 2.08
C GLY A 166 -10.09 4.40 1.56
N CYS A 167 -10.12 4.22 0.24
CA CYS A 167 -9.48 3.11 -0.45
C CYS A 167 -9.05 3.61 -1.84
N ARG A 168 -7.98 3.06 -2.39
CA ARG A 168 -7.49 3.32 -3.76
C ARG A 168 -6.94 2.03 -4.36
N ALA A 169 -7.27 1.76 -5.61
CA ALA A 169 -6.61 0.71 -6.37
C ALA A 169 -5.17 1.13 -6.73
N GLY A 170 -4.21 0.22 -6.60
CA GLY A 170 -2.78 0.47 -6.79
C GLY A 170 -1.97 0.28 -5.52
N LEU A 171 -0.65 0.42 -5.67
CA LEU A 171 0.28 0.41 -4.53
C LEU A 171 0.04 1.61 -3.61
N GLY A 172 0.28 1.40 -2.31
CA GLY A 172 0.44 2.48 -1.35
C GLY A 172 1.57 3.43 -1.72
N ASP A 173 1.45 4.66 -1.24
CA ASP A 173 2.46 5.69 -1.45
C ASP A 173 3.72 5.41 -0.63
N ASP A 174 4.87 5.92 -1.08
CA ASP A 174 6.10 5.82 -0.31
C ASP A 174 5.95 6.54 1.04
N PRO A 175 6.51 5.98 2.13
CA PRO A 175 7.46 4.86 2.18
C PRO A 175 6.83 3.49 2.49
N VAL A 176 5.52 3.31 2.30
CA VAL A 176 4.82 2.09 2.74
C VAL A 176 5.38 0.80 2.11
N PRO A 177 5.68 0.73 0.80
CA PRO A 177 6.28 -0.49 0.23
C PRO A 177 7.64 -0.85 0.84
N GLU A 178 8.49 0.14 1.10
CA GLU A 178 9.80 -0.09 1.71
C GLU A 178 9.68 -0.52 3.18
N LEU A 179 8.67 -0.03 3.91
CA LEU A 179 8.36 -0.52 5.26
C LEU A 179 8.03 -2.01 5.28
N VAL A 180 7.16 -2.46 4.38
CA VAL A 180 6.77 -3.87 4.25
C VAL A 180 7.98 -4.73 3.90
N LYS A 181 8.81 -4.25 2.96
CA LYS A 181 10.03 -4.93 2.53
C LYS A 181 11.08 -5.03 3.66
N VAL A 182 11.32 -3.96 4.42
CA VAL A 182 12.31 -3.98 5.51
C VAL A 182 11.86 -4.88 6.68
N ALA A 183 10.56 -4.87 7.02
CA ALA A 183 10.02 -5.62 8.16
C ALA A 183 9.88 -7.13 7.90
N GLY A 184 9.50 -7.52 6.68
CA GLY A 184 9.20 -8.91 6.35
C GLY A 184 9.96 -9.49 5.16
N GLY A 185 10.69 -8.66 4.41
CA GLY A 185 11.32 -9.07 3.14
C GLY A 185 10.34 -9.19 1.97
N PHE A 186 9.07 -8.78 2.16
CA PHE A 186 8.05 -8.89 1.14
C PHE A 186 8.06 -7.68 0.21
N ASP A 187 8.29 -7.91 -1.07
CA ASP A 187 8.25 -6.87 -2.10
C ASP A 187 6.83 -6.71 -2.66
N LEU A 188 6.16 -5.61 -2.28
CA LEU A 188 4.78 -5.34 -2.72
C LEU A 188 4.65 -5.22 -4.24
N ALA A 189 5.66 -4.66 -4.92
CA ALA A 189 5.60 -4.48 -6.37
C ALA A 189 5.72 -5.85 -7.05
N ALA A 190 6.66 -6.70 -6.62
CA ALA A 190 6.81 -8.05 -7.16
C ALA A 190 5.55 -8.88 -6.92
N GLY A 191 5.01 -8.85 -5.70
CA GLY A 191 3.75 -9.51 -5.38
C GLY A 191 2.57 -9.00 -6.22
N ALA A 192 2.50 -7.69 -6.48
CA ALA A 192 1.50 -7.10 -7.36
C ALA A 192 1.59 -7.63 -8.81
N ILE A 193 2.81 -7.81 -9.35
CA ILE A 193 3.01 -8.41 -10.68
C ILE A 193 2.48 -9.85 -10.71
N GLU A 194 2.71 -10.63 -9.66
CA GLU A 194 2.20 -12.00 -9.55
C GLU A 194 0.67 -12.06 -9.58
N VAL A 195 -0.01 -11.27 -8.75
CA VAL A 195 -1.48 -11.28 -8.71
C VAL A 195 -2.14 -10.70 -9.95
N LEU A 196 -1.51 -9.71 -10.60
CA LEU A 196 -1.98 -9.16 -11.88
C LEU A 196 -1.79 -10.14 -13.04
N ALA A 197 -0.89 -11.10 -12.89
CA ALA A 197 -0.73 -12.24 -13.79
C ALA A 197 -1.58 -13.45 -13.37
N GLY A 198 -2.53 -13.29 -12.44
CA GLY A 198 -3.45 -14.33 -12.01
C GLY A 198 -2.87 -15.34 -11.03
N ARG A 199 -1.74 -15.03 -10.38
CA ARG A 199 -1.08 -15.96 -9.44
C ARG A 199 -1.23 -15.54 -8.00
N LEU A 200 -1.43 -16.53 -7.14
CA LEU A 200 -1.46 -16.34 -5.70
C LEU A 200 -0.07 -16.01 -5.17
N VAL A 201 -0.06 -15.21 -4.11
CA VAL A 201 1.13 -14.87 -3.36
C VAL A 201 0.87 -15.19 -1.89
N ASP A 202 1.88 -15.74 -1.22
CA ASP A 202 1.83 -15.99 0.21
C ASP A 202 2.28 -14.74 0.96
N ALA A 203 1.42 -14.24 1.85
CA ALA A 203 1.80 -13.16 2.74
C ALA A 203 2.90 -13.63 3.69
N VAL A 204 3.96 -12.85 3.76
CA VAL A 204 5.07 -13.10 4.69
C VAL A 204 4.77 -12.43 6.02
N ARG A 205 4.87 -13.20 7.11
CA ARG A 205 4.77 -12.62 8.45
C ARG A 205 6.01 -11.76 8.71
N PRO A 206 5.86 -10.47 9.06
CA PRO A 206 7.00 -9.64 9.47
C PRO A 206 7.71 -10.26 10.67
N ASN A 207 9.05 -10.20 10.67
CA ASN A 207 9.88 -10.74 11.76
C ASN A 207 10.52 -9.65 12.62
N ARG A 208 10.27 -8.38 12.28
CA ARG A 208 10.75 -7.18 12.98
C ARG A 208 9.85 -6.00 12.65
N PHE A 209 10.07 -4.89 13.36
CA PHE A 209 9.48 -3.61 13.02
C PHE A 209 10.35 -2.86 12.02
N ALA A 210 9.70 -2.05 11.18
CA ALA A 210 10.29 -1.02 10.37
C ALA A 210 9.57 0.30 10.67
N ALA A 211 10.32 1.38 10.80
CA ALA A 211 9.77 2.72 10.96
C ALA A 211 10.33 3.65 9.89
N ALA A 212 9.50 4.60 9.46
CA ALA A 212 9.87 5.57 8.46
C ALA A 212 9.48 6.98 8.89
N VAL A 213 10.35 7.93 8.60
CA VAL A 213 10.12 9.35 8.83
C VAL A 213 10.21 10.11 7.52
N LEU A 214 9.27 11.03 7.32
CA LEU A 214 9.28 11.98 6.21
C LEU A 214 10.01 13.23 6.65
N LEU A 215 11.01 13.64 5.89
CA LEU A 215 11.91 14.75 6.20
C LEU A 215 11.86 15.79 5.10
N SER A 216 11.46 17.01 5.46
CA SER A 216 11.49 18.16 4.56
C SER A 216 12.94 18.61 4.30
N PRO A 217 13.23 19.19 3.12
CA PRO A 217 14.51 19.83 2.88
C PRO A 217 14.68 21.10 3.75
N PRO A 218 15.94 21.57 3.97
CA PRO A 218 17.19 20.95 3.54
C PRO A 218 17.64 19.82 4.47
N TRP A 219 18.22 18.76 3.88
CA TRP A 219 18.98 17.78 4.63
C TRP A 219 20.39 18.32 4.88
N ARG A 220 20.94 18.14 6.09
CA ARG A 220 22.32 18.52 6.44
C ARG A 220 23.35 17.53 5.91
N LEU A 221 22.95 16.26 5.81
CA LEU A 221 23.77 15.17 5.30
C LEU A 221 23.42 14.85 3.86
N GLU A 222 24.42 14.45 3.09
CA GLU A 222 24.22 13.88 1.76
C GLU A 222 23.52 12.53 1.85
N THR A 223 22.78 12.16 0.82
CA THR A 223 21.97 10.91 0.81
C THR A 223 22.83 9.66 1.07
N THR A 224 24.05 9.64 0.54
CA THR A 224 25.01 8.55 0.73
C THR A 224 25.48 8.44 2.18
N GLU A 225 25.65 9.56 2.87
CA GLU A 225 26.01 9.60 4.29
C GLU A 225 24.85 9.08 5.17
N VAL A 226 23.61 9.45 4.84
CA VAL A 226 22.42 8.94 5.54
C VAL A 226 22.28 7.43 5.33
N GLY A 227 22.53 6.94 4.12
CA GLY A 227 22.39 5.53 3.77
C GLY A 227 23.34 4.57 4.52
N ILE A 228 24.48 5.06 5.00
CA ILE A 228 25.45 4.27 5.77
C ILE A 228 25.23 4.34 7.29
N LEU A 229 24.28 5.15 7.77
CA LEU A 229 24.02 5.28 9.19
C LEU A 229 23.52 3.95 9.79
N PRO A 230 23.85 3.64 11.06
CA PRO A 230 23.38 2.45 11.72
C PRO A 230 21.86 2.31 11.63
N HIS A 231 21.41 1.09 11.30
CA HIS A 231 19.99 0.71 11.21
C HIS A 231 19.18 1.32 10.08
N VAL A 232 19.72 2.29 9.33
CA VAL A 232 19.10 2.72 8.07
C VAL A 232 19.14 1.56 7.09
N ARG A 233 18.04 1.34 6.39
CA ARG A 233 17.86 0.25 5.40
C ARG A 233 17.45 0.77 4.04
N TYR A 234 16.78 1.90 4.02
CA TYR A 234 16.39 2.58 2.81
C TYR A 234 16.44 4.09 3.05
N VAL A 235 16.83 4.84 2.03
CA VAL A 235 16.80 6.29 2.02
C VAL A 235 16.37 6.76 0.64
N SER A 236 15.44 7.70 0.61
CA SER A 236 15.08 8.47 -0.57
C SER A 236 15.28 9.95 -0.27
N PRO A 237 16.11 10.68 -1.03
CA PRO A 237 16.30 12.10 -0.82
C PRO A 237 15.02 12.90 -1.03
N PRO A 238 14.94 14.12 -0.48
CA PRO A 238 13.87 15.05 -0.79
C PRO A 238 14.07 15.59 -2.21
N GLU A 239 12.96 15.79 -2.90
CA GLU A 239 12.91 16.54 -4.15
C GLU A 239 12.21 17.87 -3.90
N ALA A 240 12.31 18.83 -4.83
CA ALA A 240 11.82 20.21 -4.63
C ALA A 240 10.37 20.32 -4.09
N LEU A 241 9.51 19.35 -4.41
CA LEU A 241 8.10 19.31 -3.98
C LEU A 241 7.73 18.04 -3.21
N ARG A 242 8.70 17.20 -2.83
CA ARG A 242 8.45 15.92 -2.15
C ARG A 242 9.41 15.75 -0.97
N PRO A 243 8.89 15.48 0.24
CA PRO A 243 9.77 15.18 1.37
C PRO A 243 10.58 13.92 1.06
N GLY A 244 11.81 13.90 1.54
CA GLY A 244 12.61 12.69 1.54
C GLY A 244 12.13 11.77 2.66
N HIS A 245 12.61 10.54 2.67
CA HIS A 245 12.34 9.63 3.77
C HIS A 245 13.50 8.68 4.01
N LEU A 246 13.57 8.18 5.23
CA LEU A 246 14.43 7.07 5.59
C LEU A 246 13.60 5.99 6.27
N VAL A 247 14.02 4.74 6.09
CA VAL A 247 13.43 3.57 6.73
C VAL A 247 14.47 2.89 7.59
N VAL A 248 14.10 2.60 8.84
CA VAL A 248 14.92 1.88 9.80
C VAL A 248 14.22 0.60 10.21
N HIS A 249 14.98 -0.42 10.59
CA HIS A 249 14.44 -1.59 11.27
C HIS A 249 14.59 -1.48 12.79
N ALA A 250 13.78 -2.20 13.56
CA ALA A 250 13.84 -2.28 15.01
C ALA A 250 13.17 -3.54 15.56
N ASP A 251 13.57 -3.95 16.77
CA ASP A 251 13.00 -5.14 17.45
C ASP A 251 11.76 -4.80 18.29
N SER A 252 11.51 -3.51 18.54
CA SER A 252 10.30 -3.04 19.23
C SER A 252 9.87 -1.64 18.74
N PRO A 253 8.59 -1.26 18.93
CA PRO A 253 8.10 0.09 18.63
C PRO A 253 8.86 1.19 19.35
N GLU A 254 9.25 0.98 20.61
CA GLU A 254 9.97 1.97 21.43
C GLU A 254 11.38 2.18 20.90
N LEU A 255 12.05 1.11 20.45
CA LEU A 255 13.36 1.22 19.83
C LEU A 255 13.27 1.89 18.45
N ALA A 256 12.21 1.62 17.69
CA ALA A 256 11.95 2.30 16.42
C ALA A 256 11.80 3.81 16.63
N ALA A 257 11.00 4.22 17.62
CA ALA A 257 10.81 5.62 18.00
C ALA A 257 12.14 6.31 18.36
N ARG A 258 12.96 5.66 19.21
CA ARG A 258 14.28 6.19 19.59
C ARG A 258 15.21 6.35 18.38
N ARG A 259 15.29 5.34 17.50
CA ARG A 259 16.13 5.38 16.29
C ARG A 259 15.70 6.51 15.36
N VAL A 260 14.39 6.63 15.10
CA VAL A 260 13.85 7.69 14.24
C VAL A 260 14.15 9.08 14.81
N ALA A 261 13.96 9.28 16.12
CA ALA A 261 14.26 10.56 16.77
C ALA A 261 15.75 10.94 16.62
N SER A 262 16.66 10.01 16.95
CA SER A 262 18.10 10.25 16.84
C SER A 262 18.56 10.52 15.39
N LEU A 263 18.04 9.77 14.42
CA LEU A 263 18.39 9.96 13.01
C LEU A 263 17.81 11.25 12.43
N THR A 264 16.60 11.62 12.83
CA THR A 264 15.99 12.89 12.40
C THR A 264 16.83 14.08 12.86
N ALA A 265 17.25 14.09 14.13
CA ALA A 265 18.13 15.10 14.70
C ALA A 265 19.50 15.15 13.98
N LEU A 266 20.02 14.01 13.54
CA LEU A 266 21.28 13.97 12.79
C LEU A 266 21.14 14.49 11.35
N VAL A 267 20.06 14.12 10.65
CA VAL A 267 19.85 14.44 9.23
C VAL A 267 19.39 15.88 9.00
N VAL A 268 18.50 16.41 9.85
CA VAL A 268 17.94 17.76 9.70
C VAL A 268 18.54 18.74 10.72
N GLY A 269 19.11 18.23 11.81
CA GLY A 269 19.49 19.00 12.99
C GLY A 269 18.45 18.98 14.10
N ASP A 270 18.87 19.24 15.33
CA ASP A 270 17.93 19.69 16.36
C ASP A 270 17.28 20.99 15.88
N GLY A 271 15.94 21.03 15.88
CA GLY A 271 15.21 22.26 15.63
C GLY A 271 15.70 23.34 16.60
N GLY A 272 16.13 24.48 16.06
CA GLY A 272 16.39 25.68 16.85
C GLY A 272 15.11 26.25 17.45
#